data_AF-A0A1Q3K0X3-F1
#
_entry.id   AF-A0A1Q3K0X3-F1
#
_cell.length_a   1.000
_cell.length_b   1.000
_cell.length_c   1.000
_cell.angle_alpha   90.00
_cell.angle_beta   90.00
_cell.angle_gamma   90.00
#
_symmetry.space_group_name_H-M   'P 1'
#
loop_
_entity.id
_entity.type
_entity.pdbx_description
1 polymer ?
#
loop_
_entity_poly.entity_id
_entity_poly.type
_entity_poly.pdbx_seq_one_letter_code
_entity_poly.pdbx_strand_id
1 'polypeptide(L)'
;MLRRFHSQSPPAETPMTASPLSLPRLREEAAGCRACHLWKNATQTVFGEGPAHAQVMLVGEQPGDKEDLAGKPFVGPAGQMLDRALKEAGIDRGKVYVTNAVKHFKFVPRGKIRLHQKPNTPEIRACRQWYERELATVRPTLVVAMGATAAQSVFGRITPINKNRGRLIETNDGHKALVTVHPSYLLRLPEADARAREYERFVDDLKIAATQLTHDKAA
;
A
#
# COMPACT_ATOMS: atom_id res chain seq x y z
N MET A 1 -49.02 -10.33 55.77
CA MET A 1 -48.54 -9.45 54.67
C MET A 1 -47.14 -9.90 54.27
N LEU A 2 -47.01 -10.65 53.16
CA LEU A 2 -45.71 -11.03 52.60
C LEU A 2 -45.67 -10.51 51.16
N ARG A 3 -44.85 -9.47 50.93
CA ARG A 3 -44.64 -8.85 49.61
C ARG A 3 -43.63 -9.70 48.82
N ARG A 4 -44.06 -10.21 47.65
CA ARG A 4 -43.19 -10.83 46.66
C ARG A 4 -42.33 -9.76 45.98
N PHE A 5 -41.00 -9.86 46.11
CA PHE A 5 -40.06 -9.12 45.29
C PHE A 5 -40.00 -9.75 43.90
N HIS A 6 -40.34 -8.98 42.87
CA HIS A 6 -40.09 -9.34 41.47
C HIS A 6 -38.70 -8.84 41.11
N SER A 7 -37.75 -9.75 40.90
CA SER A 7 -36.45 -9.43 40.30
C SER A 7 -36.65 -9.21 38.80
N GLN A 8 -36.53 -7.97 38.34
CA GLN A 8 -36.41 -7.69 36.91
C GLN A 8 -34.94 -7.88 36.50
N SER A 9 -34.69 -8.80 35.58
CA SER A 9 -33.39 -8.94 34.92
C SER A 9 -33.11 -7.72 34.05
N PRO A 10 -31.85 -7.27 33.93
CA PRO A 10 -31.50 -6.16 33.03
C PRO A 10 -31.73 -6.55 31.56
N PRO A 11 -31.98 -5.58 30.66
CA PRO A 11 -32.14 -5.88 29.24
C PRO A 11 -30.82 -6.40 28.67
N ALA A 12 -30.93 -7.40 27.79
CA ALA A 12 -29.80 -7.97 27.08
C ALA A 12 -29.14 -6.92 26.19
N GLU A 13 -27.84 -6.72 26.37
CA GLU A 13 -27.02 -5.93 25.46
C GLU A 13 -27.04 -6.59 24.07
N THR A 14 -27.59 -5.87 23.09
CA THR A 14 -27.53 -6.25 21.68
C THR A 14 -26.05 -6.44 21.29
N PRO A 15 -25.64 -7.60 20.77
CA PRO A 15 -24.26 -7.76 20.33
C PRO A 15 -24.00 -6.74 19.23
N MET A 16 -23.00 -5.88 19.45
CA MET A 16 -22.44 -5.03 18.40
C MET A 16 -21.93 -5.95 17.28
N THR A 17 -22.77 -6.20 16.28
CA THR A 17 -22.39 -6.90 15.07
C THR A 17 -21.26 -6.09 14.43
N ALA A 18 -20.05 -6.62 14.46
CA ALA A 18 -18.91 -6.02 13.80
C ALA A 18 -19.26 -5.81 12.31
N SER A 19 -19.51 -4.55 11.92
CA SER A 19 -19.76 -4.21 10.52
C SER A 19 -18.64 -4.77 9.63
N PRO A 20 -18.94 -5.33 8.45
CA PRO A 20 -17.95 -5.97 7.58
C PRO A 20 -16.76 -5.04 7.30
N LEU A 21 -15.56 -5.62 7.18
CA LEU A 21 -14.33 -4.91 6.81
C LEU A 21 -14.56 -4.18 5.47
N SER A 22 -14.50 -2.86 5.48
CA SER A 22 -14.63 -2.02 4.30
C SER A 22 -13.50 -1.01 4.23
N LEU A 23 -13.06 -0.65 3.02
CA LEU A 23 -11.98 0.32 2.84
C LEU A 23 -12.25 1.68 3.51
N PRO A 24 -13.47 2.24 3.49
CA PRO A 24 -13.77 3.47 4.22
C PRO A 24 -13.55 3.34 5.73
N ARG A 25 -14.06 2.27 6.34
CA ARG A 25 -13.86 2.00 7.78
C ARG A 25 -12.38 1.82 8.11
N LEU A 26 -11.64 1.06 7.31
CA LEU A 26 -10.21 0.87 7.50
C LEU A 26 -9.44 2.19 7.41
N ARG A 27 -9.82 3.08 6.48
CA ARG A 27 -9.22 4.41 6.34
C ARG A 27 -9.46 5.26 7.59
N GLU A 28 -10.68 5.27 8.12
CA GLU A 28 -11.03 6.00 9.34
C GLU A 28 -10.22 5.50 10.54
N GLU A 29 -10.12 4.17 10.72
CA GLU A 29 -9.32 3.60 11.80
C GLU A 29 -7.82 3.90 11.61
N ALA A 30 -7.32 3.86 10.37
CA ALA A 30 -5.91 4.15 10.07
C ALA A 30 -5.54 5.61 10.36
N ALA A 31 -6.46 6.56 10.21
CA ALA A 31 -6.24 7.96 10.49
C ALA A 31 -5.85 8.24 11.96
N GLY A 32 -6.29 7.38 12.88
CA GLY A 32 -5.91 7.44 14.30
C GLY A 32 -4.68 6.61 14.68
N CYS A 33 -3.99 5.99 13.72
CA CYS A 33 -2.96 5.00 13.99
C CYS A 33 -1.74 5.59 14.72
N ARG A 34 -1.39 4.98 15.86
CA ARG A 34 -0.19 5.31 16.64
C ARG A 34 0.79 4.15 16.85
N ALA A 35 0.70 3.12 15.99
CA ALA A 35 1.45 1.86 16.15
C ALA A 35 2.99 1.99 16.05
N CYS A 36 3.51 3.09 15.50
CA CYS A 36 4.94 3.42 15.50
C CYS A 36 5.14 4.93 15.64
N HIS A 37 6.35 5.42 15.90
CA HIS A 37 6.58 6.84 16.18
C HIS A 37 6.36 7.80 14.99
N LEU A 38 6.18 7.29 13.76
CA LEU A 38 6.11 8.11 12.55
C LEU A 38 4.90 9.05 12.52
N TRP A 39 3.80 8.73 13.21
CA TRP A 39 2.62 9.60 13.30
C TRP A 39 2.92 10.96 13.93
N LYS A 40 4.00 11.07 14.73
CA LYS A 40 4.30 12.30 15.49
C LYS A 40 4.66 13.49 14.61
N ASN A 41 5.33 13.22 13.49
CA ASN A 41 5.92 14.26 12.64
C ASN A 41 5.28 14.32 11.25
N ALA A 42 4.63 13.24 10.79
CA ALA A 42 3.85 13.23 9.57
C ALA A 42 2.64 14.18 9.70
N THR A 43 2.17 14.74 8.59
CA THR A 43 0.98 15.61 8.59
C THR A 43 -0.28 14.80 8.85
N GLN A 44 -0.37 13.63 8.20
CA GLN A 44 -1.52 12.74 8.29
C GLN A 44 -1.15 11.33 7.85
N THR A 45 -2.04 10.39 8.12
CA THR A 45 -1.99 9.05 7.51
C THR A 45 -2.34 9.15 6.03
N VAL A 46 -1.51 8.55 5.17
CA VAL A 46 -1.83 8.33 3.75
C VAL A 46 -2.16 6.85 3.56
N PHE A 47 -3.45 6.55 3.55
CA PHE A 47 -3.98 5.21 3.30
C PHE A 47 -4.00 4.88 1.80
N GLY A 48 -4.27 3.63 1.43
CA GLY A 48 -4.37 3.25 0.02
C GLY A 48 -5.60 3.82 -0.69
N GLU A 49 -5.58 3.87 -2.02
CA GLU A 49 -6.66 4.38 -2.88
C GLU A 49 -6.86 3.49 -4.10
N GLY A 50 -8.13 3.30 -4.50
CA GLY A 50 -8.53 2.52 -5.68
C GLY A 50 -9.80 1.71 -5.43
N PRO A 51 -10.24 0.91 -6.42
CA PRO A 51 -11.43 0.06 -6.31
C PRO A 51 -11.32 -0.96 -5.18
N ALA A 52 -12.45 -1.26 -4.53
CA ALA A 52 -12.52 -2.28 -3.46
C ALA A 52 -12.28 -3.72 -3.94
N HIS A 53 -12.34 -3.95 -5.25
CA HIS A 53 -12.12 -5.26 -5.89
C HIS A 53 -11.08 -5.18 -7.01
N ALA A 54 -10.06 -4.34 -6.82
CA ALA A 54 -8.97 -4.23 -7.78
C ALA A 54 -8.22 -5.56 -7.91
N GLN A 55 -8.01 -6.03 -9.14
CA GLN A 55 -7.29 -7.28 -9.41
C GLN A 55 -5.78 -7.16 -9.15
N VAL A 56 -5.25 -5.95 -9.26
CA VAL A 56 -3.85 -5.64 -8.98
C VAL A 56 -3.76 -4.61 -7.85
N MET A 57 -2.96 -4.93 -6.85
CA MET A 57 -2.57 -4.02 -5.77
C MET A 57 -1.11 -3.61 -5.95
N LEU A 58 -0.83 -2.32 -6.09
CA LEU A 58 0.53 -1.77 -6.12
C LEU A 58 0.93 -1.29 -4.72
N VAL A 59 2.09 -1.72 -4.23
CA VAL A 59 2.60 -1.39 -2.90
C VAL A 59 3.93 -0.67 -3.03
N GLY A 60 3.97 0.59 -2.59
CA GLY A 60 5.18 1.40 -2.46
C GLY A 60 5.83 1.34 -1.08
N GLU A 61 6.82 2.21 -0.85
CA GLU A 61 7.55 2.26 0.42
C GLU A 61 6.77 2.99 1.52
N GLN A 62 6.56 4.29 1.34
CA GLN A 62 5.88 5.20 2.26
C GLN A 62 5.40 6.44 1.49
N PRO A 63 4.58 7.32 2.09
CA PRO A 63 4.22 8.59 1.49
C PRO A 63 5.46 9.49 1.41
N GLY A 64 5.57 10.27 0.32
CA GLY A 64 6.53 11.36 0.22
C GLY A 64 5.95 12.68 0.72
N ASP A 65 6.68 13.76 0.48
CA ASP A 65 6.30 15.12 0.87
C ASP A 65 4.94 15.53 0.31
N LYS A 66 4.71 15.32 -0.99
CA LYS A 66 3.44 15.69 -1.64
C LYS A 66 2.29 14.81 -1.19
N GLU A 67 2.53 13.51 -1.03
CA GLU A 67 1.53 12.55 -0.56
C GLU A 67 1.08 12.87 0.86
N ASP A 68 2.02 13.16 1.77
CA ASP A 68 1.73 13.50 3.16
C ASP A 68 0.88 14.77 3.30
N LEU A 69 1.05 15.76 2.42
CA LEU A 69 0.20 16.95 2.40
C LEU A 69 -1.15 16.69 1.73
N ALA A 70 -1.18 15.88 0.67
CA ALA A 70 -2.38 15.62 -0.11
C ALA A 70 -3.31 14.55 0.51
N GLY A 71 -2.79 13.69 1.40
CA GLY A 71 -3.53 12.55 1.94
C GLY A 71 -3.74 11.40 0.94
N LYS A 72 -3.02 11.42 -0.20
CA LYS A 72 -3.19 10.47 -1.30
C LYS A 72 -1.87 9.83 -1.73
N PRO A 73 -1.84 8.52 -2.04
CA PRO A 73 -0.61 7.83 -2.42
C PRO A 73 -0.22 8.14 -3.88
N PHE A 74 1.09 8.27 -4.14
CA PHE A 74 1.65 8.45 -5.49
C PHE A 74 1.09 9.67 -6.26
N VAL A 75 1.10 10.85 -5.64
CA VAL A 75 0.70 12.11 -6.30
C VAL A 75 1.89 12.99 -6.70
N GLY A 76 3.10 12.66 -6.23
CA GLY A 76 4.34 13.34 -6.54
C GLY A 76 5.05 12.82 -7.78
N PRO A 77 6.34 13.21 -7.99
CA PRO A 77 7.10 12.83 -9.18
C PRO A 77 7.19 11.31 -9.42
N ALA A 78 7.33 10.52 -8.34
CA ALA A 78 7.34 9.07 -8.42
C ALA A 78 5.98 8.50 -8.86
N GLY A 79 4.88 9.16 -8.48
CA GLY A 79 3.53 8.84 -8.94
C GLY A 79 3.32 9.13 -10.41
N GLN A 80 3.76 10.30 -10.88
CA GLN A 80 3.70 10.66 -12.31
C GLN A 80 4.48 9.66 -13.18
N MET A 81 5.63 9.20 -12.69
CA MET A 81 6.41 8.16 -13.36
C MET A 81 5.70 6.81 -13.36
N LEU A 82 5.06 6.45 -12.25
CA LEU A 82 4.24 5.24 -12.16
C LEU A 82 3.06 5.30 -13.15
N ASP A 83 2.32 6.41 -13.19
CA ASP A 83 1.17 6.60 -14.07
C ASP A 83 1.57 6.46 -15.54
N ARG A 84 2.71 7.05 -15.93
CA ARG A 84 3.27 6.90 -17.28
C ARG A 84 3.60 5.43 -17.59
N ALA A 85 4.28 4.74 -16.68
CA ALA A 85 4.68 3.36 -16.88
C ALA A 85 3.48 2.39 -16.91
N LEU A 86 2.45 2.63 -16.08
CA LEU A 86 1.19 1.88 -16.11
C LEU A 86 0.49 2.04 -17.46
N LYS A 87 0.39 3.27 -17.96
CA LYS A 87 -0.19 3.55 -19.28
C LYS A 87 0.56 2.82 -20.39
N GLU A 88 1.89 2.86 -20.39
CA GLU A 88 2.71 2.15 -21.38
C GLU A 88 2.63 0.62 -21.24
N ALA A 89 2.39 0.10 -20.04
CA ALA A 89 2.14 -1.32 -19.78
C ALA A 89 0.69 -1.76 -20.09
N GLY A 90 -0.19 -0.84 -20.51
CA GLY A 90 -1.60 -1.15 -20.78
C GLY A 90 -2.47 -1.35 -19.53
N ILE A 91 -2.03 -0.83 -18.38
CA ILE A 91 -2.77 -0.90 -17.11
C ILE A 91 -3.48 0.43 -16.85
N ASP A 92 -4.79 0.38 -16.69
CA ASP A 92 -5.58 1.53 -16.25
C ASP A 92 -5.35 1.82 -14.76
N ARG A 93 -4.83 3.02 -14.46
CA ARG A 93 -4.58 3.51 -13.10
C ARG A 93 -5.83 3.51 -12.22
N GLY A 94 -7.01 3.69 -12.82
CA GLY A 94 -8.31 3.68 -12.13
C GLY A 94 -8.79 2.27 -11.75
N LYS A 95 -8.21 1.22 -12.32
CA LYS A 95 -8.57 -0.18 -12.05
C LYS A 95 -7.66 -0.87 -11.02
N VAL A 96 -6.61 -0.19 -10.56
CA VAL A 96 -5.66 -0.73 -9.57
C VAL A 96 -5.86 -0.10 -8.19
N TYR A 97 -5.58 -0.88 -7.14
CA TYR A 97 -5.49 -0.37 -5.79
C TYR A 97 -4.03 -0.02 -5.47
N VAL A 98 -3.77 1.18 -4.97
CA VAL A 98 -2.39 1.65 -4.75
C VAL A 98 -2.23 2.08 -3.31
N THR A 99 -1.17 1.60 -2.68
CA THR A 99 -0.88 1.86 -1.28
C THR A 99 0.62 1.81 -1.00
N ASN A 100 1.01 1.97 0.26
CA ASN A 100 2.40 1.88 0.72
C ASN A 100 2.55 0.90 1.88
N ALA A 101 3.73 0.32 2.05
CA ALA A 101 4.05 -0.52 3.20
C ALA A 101 3.92 0.24 4.54
N VAL A 102 4.30 1.52 4.56
CA VAL A 102 4.16 2.42 5.71
C VAL A 102 3.21 3.55 5.35
N LYS A 103 2.34 3.97 6.29
CA LYS A 103 1.27 4.96 6.05
C LYS A 103 1.58 6.40 6.49
N HIS A 104 2.73 6.64 7.10
CA HIS A 104 3.15 7.97 7.56
C HIS A 104 4.49 8.32 6.94
N PHE A 105 4.67 9.58 6.54
CA PHE A 105 5.91 10.04 5.94
C PHE A 105 7.02 10.18 6.99
N LYS A 106 8.08 9.39 6.86
CA LYS A 106 9.31 9.53 7.63
C LYS A 106 10.27 10.49 6.93
N PHE A 107 10.62 11.57 7.61
CA PHE A 107 11.54 12.57 7.11
C PHE A 107 12.38 13.23 8.20
N VAL A 108 13.44 13.92 7.78
CA VAL A 108 14.20 14.87 8.61
C VAL A 108 13.99 16.28 8.04
N PRO A 109 13.60 17.27 8.86
CA PRO A 109 13.47 18.65 8.39
C PRO A 109 14.86 19.26 8.12
N ARG A 110 15.00 19.95 6.99
CA ARG A 110 16.17 20.77 6.64
C ARG A 110 15.68 22.13 6.13
N GLY A 111 15.55 23.08 7.04
CA GLY A 111 14.88 24.35 6.74
C GLY A 111 13.43 24.09 6.33
N LYS A 112 13.04 24.57 5.14
CA LYS A 112 11.69 24.35 4.58
C LYS A 112 11.53 22.99 3.86
N ILE A 113 12.60 22.22 3.72
CA ILE A 113 12.59 20.96 2.97
C ILE A 113 12.39 19.79 3.94
N ARG A 114 11.52 18.84 3.58
CA ARG A 114 11.34 17.56 4.29
C ARG A 114 12.11 16.46 3.57
N LEU A 115 13.28 16.10 4.11
CA LEU A 115 14.16 15.09 3.51
C LEU A 115 13.69 13.69 3.88
N HIS A 116 13.19 12.96 2.89
CA HIS A 116 12.74 11.58 3.03
C HIS A 116 13.80 10.68 3.70
N GLN A 117 13.37 9.86 4.65
CA GLN A 117 14.17 8.82 5.31
C GLN A 117 13.51 7.46 5.14
N LYS A 118 14.28 6.45 4.76
CA LYS A 118 13.75 5.09 4.56
C LYS A 118 13.15 4.52 5.87
N PRO A 119 11.98 3.87 5.84
CA PRO A 119 11.48 3.13 6.99
C PRO A 119 12.39 1.95 7.37
N ASN A 120 12.54 1.69 8.67
CA ASN A 120 13.29 0.55 9.19
C ASN A 120 12.38 -0.68 9.44
N THR A 121 12.97 -1.84 9.70
CA THR A 121 12.23 -3.09 9.92
C THR A 121 11.17 -2.99 11.03
N PRO A 122 11.43 -2.40 12.22
CA PRO A 122 10.39 -2.17 13.23
C PRO A 122 9.21 -1.33 12.73
N GLU A 123 9.46 -0.23 12.01
CA GLU A 123 8.41 0.63 11.45
C GLU A 123 7.57 -0.12 10.40
N ILE A 124 8.22 -0.87 9.51
CA ILE A 124 7.55 -1.70 8.50
C ILE A 124 6.67 -2.75 9.19
N ARG A 125 7.20 -3.45 10.20
CA ARG A 125 6.46 -4.46 10.95
C ARG A 125 5.24 -3.86 11.66
N ALA A 126 5.40 -2.71 12.31
CA ALA A 126 4.31 -2.04 13.01
C ALA A 126 3.19 -1.58 12.07
N CYS A 127 3.53 -1.16 10.85
CA CYS A 127 2.57 -0.71 9.86
C CYS A 127 1.96 -1.85 9.02
N ARG A 128 2.59 -3.04 9.00
CA ARG A 128 2.16 -4.20 8.20
C ARG A 128 0.71 -4.63 8.45
N GLN A 129 0.18 -4.40 9.65
CA GLN A 129 -1.24 -4.64 9.95
C GLN A 129 -2.18 -3.91 8.98
N TRP A 130 -1.83 -2.71 8.50
CA TRP A 130 -2.69 -1.98 7.56
C TRP A 130 -2.64 -2.59 6.18
N TYR A 131 -1.45 -2.99 5.73
CA TYR A 131 -1.29 -3.73 4.48
C TYR A 131 -2.09 -5.04 4.50
N GLU A 132 -2.03 -5.82 5.59
CA GLU A 132 -2.78 -7.08 5.71
C GLU A 132 -4.29 -6.85 5.66
N ARG A 133 -4.78 -5.78 6.31
CA ARG A 133 -6.20 -5.42 6.31
C ARG A 133 -6.68 -4.91 4.94
N GLU A 134 -5.87 -4.11 4.25
CA GLU A 134 -6.12 -3.70 2.87
C GLU A 134 -6.14 -4.92 1.94
N LEU A 135 -5.15 -5.82 2.06
CA LEU A 135 -5.04 -7.04 1.27
C LEU A 135 -6.26 -7.96 1.46
N ALA A 136 -6.66 -8.19 2.71
CA ALA A 136 -7.83 -9.01 3.05
C ALA A 136 -9.16 -8.40 2.56
N THR A 137 -9.23 -7.06 2.46
CA THR A 137 -10.42 -6.36 1.97
C THR A 137 -10.48 -6.33 0.45
N VAL A 138 -9.37 -5.96 -0.21
CA VAL A 138 -9.28 -5.81 -1.67
C VAL A 138 -9.27 -7.17 -2.37
N ARG A 139 -8.60 -8.16 -1.77
CA ARG A 139 -8.40 -9.52 -2.32
C ARG A 139 -7.90 -9.50 -3.76
N PRO A 140 -6.77 -8.81 -4.04
CA PRO A 140 -6.21 -8.74 -5.39
C PRO A 140 -5.68 -10.11 -5.83
N THR A 141 -5.75 -10.38 -7.14
CA THR A 141 -5.13 -11.55 -7.77
C THR A 141 -3.61 -11.45 -7.77
N LEU A 142 -3.07 -10.21 -7.85
CA LEU A 142 -1.63 -9.93 -7.86
C LEU A 142 -1.30 -8.73 -6.97
N VAL A 143 -0.23 -8.86 -6.19
CA VAL A 143 0.42 -7.75 -5.48
C VAL A 143 1.72 -7.36 -6.18
N VAL A 144 1.90 -6.10 -6.56
CA VAL A 144 3.17 -5.60 -7.10
C VAL A 144 3.92 -4.85 -6.01
N ALA A 145 5.01 -5.44 -5.52
CA ALA A 145 5.89 -4.87 -4.52
C ALA A 145 6.97 -4.00 -5.18
N MET A 146 6.83 -2.68 -5.08
CA MET A 146 7.73 -1.71 -5.70
C MET A 146 8.82 -1.28 -4.72
N GLY A 147 10.00 -1.88 -4.82
CA GLY A 147 11.16 -1.58 -3.99
C GLY A 147 11.26 -2.42 -2.70
N ALA A 148 12.42 -2.34 -2.05
CA ALA A 148 12.81 -3.27 -0.99
C ALA A 148 11.89 -3.21 0.24
N THR A 149 11.41 -2.02 0.62
CA THR A 149 10.50 -1.84 1.75
C THR A 149 9.13 -2.45 1.48
N ALA A 150 8.59 -2.23 0.28
CA ALA A 150 7.34 -2.87 -0.15
C ALA A 150 7.47 -4.39 -0.14
N ALA A 151 8.55 -4.92 -0.75
CA ALA A 151 8.81 -6.35 -0.76
C ALA A 151 8.92 -6.91 0.67
N GLN A 152 9.57 -6.20 1.58
CA GLN A 152 9.66 -6.64 2.97
C GLN A 152 8.29 -6.71 3.66
N SER A 153 7.40 -5.76 3.41
CA SER A 153 6.04 -5.78 3.95
C SER A 153 5.22 -6.94 3.37
N VAL A 154 5.24 -7.08 2.04
CA VAL A 154 4.47 -8.09 1.29
C VAL A 154 4.89 -9.51 1.68
N PHE A 155 6.19 -9.81 1.73
CA PHE A 155 6.68 -11.15 2.07
C PHE A 155 6.87 -11.39 3.57
N GLY A 156 6.71 -10.37 4.42
CA GLY A 156 6.95 -10.46 5.86
C GLY A 156 8.42 -10.68 6.27
N ARG A 157 9.36 -10.64 5.32
CA ARG A 157 10.80 -10.86 5.51
C ARG A 157 11.60 -10.01 4.53
N ILE A 158 12.89 -9.78 4.81
CA ILE A 158 13.76 -9.06 3.89
C ILE A 158 13.85 -9.83 2.57
N THR A 159 13.43 -9.17 1.48
CA THR A 159 13.39 -9.75 0.13
C THR A 159 14.18 -8.85 -0.83
N PRO A 160 15.40 -9.28 -1.26
CA PRO A 160 16.24 -8.47 -2.14
C PRO A 160 15.66 -8.30 -3.54
N ILE A 161 15.57 -7.06 -4.03
CA ILE A 161 15.00 -6.75 -5.35
C ILE A 161 15.79 -7.40 -6.49
N ASN A 162 17.13 -7.26 -6.49
CA ASN A 162 17.98 -7.74 -7.60
C ASN A 162 17.84 -9.25 -7.88
N LYS A 163 17.50 -10.06 -6.87
CA LYS A 163 17.33 -11.51 -7.03
C LYS A 163 15.93 -11.92 -7.46
N ASN A 164 14.93 -11.06 -7.26
CA ASN A 164 13.51 -11.39 -7.34
C ASN A 164 12.76 -10.56 -8.40
N ARG A 165 13.36 -9.50 -8.93
CA ARG A 165 12.73 -8.61 -9.91
C ARG A 165 12.24 -9.38 -11.13
N GLY A 166 11.04 -9.04 -11.60
CA GLY A 166 10.44 -9.61 -12.81
C GLY A 166 9.97 -11.06 -12.65
N ARG A 167 9.89 -11.56 -11.42
CA ARG A 167 9.41 -12.93 -11.11
C ARG A 167 8.13 -12.87 -10.28
N LEU A 168 7.20 -13.75 -10.62
CA LEU A 168 6.05 -14.06 -9.78
C LEU A 168 6.49 -15.00 -8.67
N ILE A 169 6.17 -14.64 -7.43
CA ILE A 169 6.55 -15.35 -6.22
C ILE A 169 5.30 -15.48 -5.36
N GLU A 170 5.05 -16.67 -4.83
CA GLU A 170 3.97 -16.85 -3.86
C GLU A 170 4.37 -16.28 -2.49
N THR A 171 3.46 -15.54 -1.88
CA THR A 171 3.58 -15.07 -0.51
C THR A 171 3.13 -16.15 0.46
N ASN A 172 3.50 -16.02 1.74
CA ASN A 172 3.16 -17.02 2.76
C ASN A 172 1.64 -17.17 2.99
N ASP A 173 0.87 -16.15 2.65
CA ASP A 173 -0.59 -16.09 2.71
C ASP A 173 -1.28 -16.48 1.38
N GLY A 174 -0.52 -17.04 0.42
CA GLY A 174 -1.05 -17.65 -0.80
C GLY A 174 -1.37 -16.67 -1.93
N HIS A 175 -1.03 -15.39 -1.78
CA HIS A 175 -1.14 -14.42 -2.87
C HIS A 175 0.05 -14.54 -3.83
N LYS A 176 -0.18 -14.18 -5.10
CA LYS A 176 0.92 -13.98 -6.05
C LYS A 176 1.47 -12.56 -5.87
N ALA A 177 2.79 -12.45 -5.83
CA ALA A 177 3.47 -11.17 -5.77
C ALA A 177 4.51 -11.03 -6.87
N LEU A 178 4.55 -9.86 -7.51
CA LEU A 178 5.60 -9.44 -8.43
C LEU A 178 6.51 -8.43 -7.73
N VAL A 179 7.83 -8.63 -7.81
CA VAL A 179 8.80 -7.66 -7.30
C VAL A 179 9.33 -6.80 -8.43
N THR A 180 9.40 -5.49 -8.21
CA THR A 180 10.05 -4.54 -9.13
C THR A 180 10.76 -3.41 -8.38
N VAL A 181 11.44 -2.52 -9.10
CA VAL A 181 12.06 -1.32 -8.53
C VAL A 181 11.00 -0.30 -8.14
N HIS A 182 11.31 0.57 -7.18
CA HIS A 182 10.43 1.69 -6.86
C HIS A 182 10.58 2.81 -7.91
N PRO A 183 9.51 3.47 -8.38
CA PRO A 183 9.61 4.54 -9.40
C PRO A 183 10.58 5.67 -9.02
N SER A 184 10.69 6.01 -7.73
CA SER A 184 11.67 7.01 -7.26
C SER A 184 13.14 6.61 -7.45
N TYR A 185 13.46 5.33 -7.68
CA TYR A 185 14.80 4.89 -8.05
C TYR A 185 15.17 5.43 -9.44
N LEU A 186 14.25 5.33 -10.40
CA LEU A 186 14.46 5.77 -11.77
C LEU A 186 14.71 7.29 -11.84
N LEU A 187 14.02 8.07 -11.00
CA LEU A 187 14.24 9.53 -10.88
C LEU A 187 15.64 9.91 -10.35
N ARG A 188 16.33 8.98 -9.66
CA ARG A 188 17.64 9.21 -9.05
C ARG A 188 18.80 8.72 -9.91
N LEU A 189 18.52 8.10 -11.06
CA LEU A 189 19.56 7.66 -11.99
C LEU A 189 20.19 8.87 -12.68
N PRO A 190 21.51 9.11 -12.53
CA PRO A 190 22.16 10.29 -13.08
C PRO A 190 22.17 10.25 -14.61
N GLU A 191 22.62 9.12 -15.17
CA GLU A 191 22.78 8.93 -16.61
C GLU A 191 21.44 8.71 -17.31
N ALA A 192 21.22 9.45 -18.40
CA ALA A 192 20.00 9.38 -19.20
C ALA A 192 19.78 7.98 -19.78
N ASP A 193 20.83 7.35 -20.32
CA ASP A 193 20.73 6.02 -20.93
C ASP A 193 20.44 4.94 -19.88
N ALA A 194 21.05 5.04 -18.69
CA ALA A 194 20.75 4.12 -17.60
C ALA A 194 19.29 4.29 -17.15
N ARG A 195 18.80 5.53 -17.08
CA ARG A 195 17.40 5.84 -16.74
C ARG A 195 16.43 5.27 -17.77
N ALA A 196 16.71 5.42 -19.06
CA ALA A 196 15.89 4.89 -20.15
C ALA A 196 15.81 3.36 -20.07
N ARG A 197 16.95 2.67 -19.99
CA ARG A 197 16.99 1.20 -19.85
C ARG A 197 16.26 0.69 -18.61
N GLU A 198 16.46 1.34 -17.46
CA GLU A 198 15.79 0.91 -16.23
C GLU A 198 14.29 1.20 -16.25
N TYR A 199 13.86 2.25 -16.94
CA TYR A 199 12.46 2.56 -17.16
C TYR A 199 11.79 1.52 -18.07
N GLU A 200 12.43 1.14 -19.18
CA GLU A 200 11.93 0.06 -20.07
C GLU A 200 11.75 -1.24 -19.30
N ARG A 201 12.76 -1.65 -18.51
CA ARG A 201 12.66 -2.82 -17.64
C ARG A 201 11.54 -2.70 -16.60
N PHE A 202 11.25 -1.49 -16.11
CA PHE A 202 10.16 -1.26 -15.17
C PHE A 202 8.80 -1.41 -15.85
N VAL A 203 8.65 -0.90 -17.08
CA VAL A 203 7.47 -1.12 -17.91
C VAL A 203 7.29 -2.61 -18.23
N ASP A 204 8.36 -3.34 -18.55
CA ASP A 204 8.28 -4.78 -18.83
C ASP A 204 7.87 -5.60 -17.60
N ASP A 205 8.34 -5.24 -16.40
CA ASP A 205 7.82 -5.83 -15.17
C ASP A 205 6.30 -5.57 -15.04
N LEU A 206 5.85 -4.34 -15.30
CA LEU A 206 4.43 -4.00 -15.23
C LEU A 206 3.60 -4.72 -16.31
N LYS A 207 4.15 -5.03 -17.48
CA LYS A 207 3.47 -5.88 -18.48
C LYS A 207 3.19 -7.28 -17.95
N ILE A 208 4.07 -7.84 -17.10
CA ILE A 208 3.77 -9.10 -16.40
C ILE A 208 2.53 -8.94 -15.53
N ALA A 209 2.39 -7.83 -14.81
CA ALA A 209 1.18 -7.54 -14.03
C ALA A 209 -0.06 -7.37 -14.92
N ALA A 210 0.09 -6.74 -16.10
CA ALA A 210 -1.01 -6.59 -17.05
C ALA A 210 -1.59 -7.93 -17.52
N THR A 211 -0.75 -8.97 -17.67
CA THR A 211 -1.22 -10.34 -18.02
C THR A 211 -2.12 -10.97 -16.96
N GLN A 212 -2.14 -10.45 -15.73
CA GLN A 212 -2.99 -10.94 -14.64
C GLN A 212 -4.33 -10.23 -14.57
N LEU A 213 -4.51 -9.14 -15.32
CA LEU A 213 -5.80 -8.47 -15.42
C LEU A 213 -6.69 -9.28 -16.36
N THR A 214 -7.87 -9.68 -15.90
CA THR A 214 -8.87 -10.18 -16.83
C THR A 214 -9.42 -8.99 -17.60
N HIS A 215 -9.40 -9.05 -18.92
CA HIS A 215 -10.23 -8.14 -19.70
C HIS A 215 -11.67 -8.41 -19.32
N ASP A 216 -12.34 -7.43 -18.70
CA ASP A 216 -13.78 -7.45 -18.53
C ASP A 216 -14.36 -7.79 -19.90
N LYS A 217 -14.99 -8.96 -20.04
CA LYS A 217 -15.87 -9.19 -21.19
C LYS A 217 -16.92 -8.09 -21.08
N ALA A 218 -16.92 -7.16 -22.02
CA ALA A 218 -18.01 -6.21 -22.16
C ALA A 218 -19.31 -7.02 -22.16
N ALA A 219 -20.12 -6.81 -21.13
CA ALA A 219 -21.49 -7.29 -21.10
C ALA A 219 -22.32 -6.50 -22.11
#